data_AF-Q4IQM6-F1
#
_entry.id   AF-Q4IQM6-F1
#
_cell.length_a   1.000
_cell.length_b   1.000
_cell.length_c   1.000
_cell.angle_alpha   90.00
_cell.angle_beta   90.00
_cell.angle_gamma   90.00
#
_symmetry.space_group_name_H-M   'P 1'
#
loop_
_entity.id
_entity.type
_entity.pdbx_description
1 polymer ?
#
loop_
_entity_poly.entity_id
_entity_poly.type
_entity_poly.pdbx_seq_one_letter_code
_entity_poly.pdbx_strand_id
1 'polypeptide(L)'
;MDIDDILRQVDPSSHGVPSEARDLQALTRLWVAERSAPELLEWPTDGLFERVNARIKTQIEKVEDMTGDMDPKTNFALIVIQTELERYKFLMRSFLRARLAKIDKHTLHYLSSQELRDRLSPTELSYATKHQALLHNHYLSSFLASFPQQLQNLNDTAGNISMIDSPDLDTAVFIRMLRDKDVYGKGTDADITLPATNGDVLIIRWSSAKHMVDVGDAELV
;
A
#
# COMPACT_ATOMS: atom_id res chain seq x y z
N MET A 1 16.52 -31.84 25.85
CA MET A 1 15.47 -30.85 25.52
C MET A 1 14.16 -31.60 25.62
N ASP A 2 13.29 -31.17 26.52
CA ASP A 2 12.02 -31.85 26.81
C ASP A 2 10.98 -31.50 25.74
N ILE A 3 10.08 -32.43 25.43
CA ILE A 3 9.07 -32.22 24.36
C ILE A 3 8.08 -31.11 24.76
N ASP A 4 7.83 -30.96 26.06
CA ASP A 4 6.97 -29.90 26.60
C ASP A 4 7.56 -28.50 26.42
N ASP A 5 8.89 -28.36 26.39
CA ASP A 5 9.56 -27.08 26.09
C ASP A 5 9.38 -26.69 24.62
N ILE A 6 9.41 -27.67 23.71
CA ILE A 6 9.15 -27.45 22.27
C ILE A 6 7.68 -27.08 22.06
N LEU A 7 6.75 -27.79 22.71
CA LEU A 7 5.32 -27.52 22.60
C LEU A 7 4.94 -26.16 23.19
N ARG A 8 5.57 -25.73 24.30
CA ARG A 8 5.39 -24.36 24.84
C ARG A 8 5.88 -23.26 23.92
N GLN A 9 6.94 -23.51 23.14
CA GLN A 9 7.42 -22.55 22.14
C GLN A 9 6.49 -22.45 20.92
N VAL A 10 5.69 -23.50 20.66
CA VAL A 10 4.77 -23.59 19.51
C VAL A 10 3.33 -23.25 19.90
N ASP A 11 2.98 -23.28 21.19
CA ASP A 11 1.63 -22.98 21.69
C ASP A 11 1.22 -21.52 21.37
N PRO A 12 0.25 -21.33 20.45
CA PRO A 12 -0.16 -19.99 20.00
C PRO A 12 -0.96 -19.22 21.06
N SER A 13 -1.38 -19.88 22.15
CA SER A 13 -2.15 -19.25 23.23
C SER A 13 -1.26 -18.56 24.28
N SER A 14 -0.04 -19.05 24.49
CA SER A 14 0.87 -18.56 25.55
C SER A 14 1.82 -17.45 25.10
N HIS A 15 2.07 -17.31 23.79
CA HIS A 15 2.90 -16.24 23.24
C HIS A 15 2.05 -15.38 22.31
N GLY A 16 1.65 -14.21 22.79
CA GLY A 16 1.09 -13.20 21.90
C GLY A 16 2.00 -13.06 20.68
N VAL A 17 1.40 -13.10 19.48
CA VAL A 17 2.11 -13.12 18.18
C VAL A 17 3.40 -12.28 18.24
N PRO A 18 4.58 -12.84 17.92
CA PRO A 18 5.84 -12.10 17.97
C PRO A 18 5.72 -10.78 17.22
N SER A 19 6.35 -9.72 17.73
CA SER A 19 6.27 -8.38 17.13
C SER A 19 6.67 -8.39 15.65
N GLU A 20 7.64 -9.24 15.28
CA GLU A 20 8.08 -9.40 13.88
C GLU A 20 6.99 -10.00 13.01
N ALA A 21 6.33 -11.05 13.50
CA ALA A 21 5.22 -11.67 12.78
C ALA A 21 4.04 -10.70 12.63
N ARG A 22 3.78 -9.84 13.63
CA ARG A 22 2.76 -8.78 13.52
C ARG A 22 3.13 -7.72 12.49
N ASP A 23 4.37 -7.22 12.51
CA ASP A 23 4.84 -6.22 11.55
C ASP A 23 4.78 -6.77 10.12
N LEU A 24 5.17 -8.04 9.92
CA LEU A 24 5.08 -8.71 8.63
C LEU A 24 3.64 -8.87 8.14
N GLN A 25 2.71 -9.25 9.03
CA GLN A 25 1.29 -9.34 8.71
C GLN A 25 0.72 -7.97 8.35
N ALA A 26 1.06 -6.92 9.11
CA ALA A 26 0.64 -5.55 8.83
C ALA A 26 1.18 -5.05 7.48
N LEU A 27 2.46 -5.25 7.21
CA LEU A 27 3.08 -4.91 5.93
C LEU A 27 2.43 -5.66 4.76
N THR A 28 2.15 -6.95 4.94
CA THR A 28 1.47 -7.76 3.91
C THR A 28 0.07 -7.23 3.64
N ARG A 29 -0.71 -6.87 4.67
CA ARG A 29 -2.05 -6.30 4.51
C ARG A 29 -2.01 -4.96 3.77
N LEU A 30 -1.11 -4.07 4.16
CA LEU A 30 -0.92 -2.78 3.47
C LEU A 30 -0.51 -2.97 2.02
N TRP A 31 0.38 -3.93 1.75
CA TRP A 31 0.80 -4.30 0.41
C TRP A 31 -0.34 -4.81 -0.47
N VAL A 32 -1.18 -5.72 0.05
CA VAL A 32 -2.36 -6.21 -0.67
C VAL A 32 -3.35 -5.07 -0.90
N ALA A 33 -3.70 -4.31 0.15
CA ALA A 33 -4.64 -3.20 0.05
C ALA A 33 -4.20 -2.15 -0.96
N GLU A 34 -2.94 -1.74 -0.91
CA GLU A 34 -2.39 -0.77 -1.86
C GLU A 34 -2.38 -1.30 -3.29
N ARG A 35 -2.20 -2.60 -3.52
CA ARG A 35 -2.26 -3.16 -4.88
C ARG A 35 -3.68 -3.31 -5.41
N SER A 36 -4.64 -3.57 -4.53
CA SER A 36 -6.04 -3.81 -4.91
C SER A 36 -6.87 -2.53 -4.96
N ALA A 37 -6.48 -1.46 -4.28
CA ALA A 37 -7.17 -0.17 -4.33
C ALA A 37 -6.88 0.59 -5.64
N PRO A 38 -7.87 1.23 -6.28
CA PRO A 38 -7.67 2.03 -7.49
C PRO A 38 -7.00 3.38 -7.20
N GLU A 39 -7.19 3.93 -5.99
CA GLU A 39 -6.57 5.18 -5.54
C GLU A 39 -5.45 4.93 -4.52
N LEU A 40 -4.61 5.94 -4.29
CA LEU A 40 -3.56 5.90 -3.28
C LEU A 40 -4.19 5.92 -1.88
N LEU A 41 -3.84 4.94 -1.06
CA LEU A 41 -4.28 4.86 0.32
C LEU A 41 -3.42 5.77 1.21
N GLU A 42 -3.89 6.04 2.42
CA GLU A 42 -3.15 6.85 3.39
C GLU A 42 -1.80 6.24 3.73
N TRP A 43 -0.77 7.09 3.85
CA TRP A 43 0.53 6.63 4.31
C TRP A 43 0.45 6.19 5.77
N PRO A 44 0.93 4.98 6.13
CA PRO A 44 0.91 4.51 7.51
C PRO A 44 1.76 5.38 8.43
N THR A 45 1.15 5.93 9.47
CA THR A 45 1.78 6.84 10.45
C THR A 45 2.17 6.15 11.75
N ASP A 46 1.91 4.84 11.89
CA ASP A 46 2.14 4.05 13.09
C ASP A 46 3.61 3.64 13.31
N GLY A 47 4.53 4.13 12.47
CA GLY A 47 5.94 3.81 12.53
C GLY A 47 6.30 2.42 11.98
N LEU A 48 5.39 1.73 11.28
CA LEU A 48 5.62 0.38 10.76
C LEU A 48 6.83 0.33 9.83
N PHE A 49 6.97 1.29 8.90
CA PHE A 49 8.08 1.29 7.95
C PHE A 49 9.42 1.51 8.63
N GLU A 50 9.47 2.33 9.68
CA GLU A 50 10.66 2.54 10.50
C GLU A 50 11.07 1.25 11.21
N ARG A 51 10.10 0.55 11.83
CA ARG A 51 10.34 -0.76 12.48
C ARG A 51 10.82 -1.81 11.48
N VAL A 52 10.14 -1.93 10.34
CA VAL A 52 10.50 -2.89 9.28
C VAL A 52 11.89 -2.58 8.73
N ASN A 53 12.21 -1.32 8.46
CA ASN A 53 13.54 -0.93 7.99
C ASN A 53 14.63 -1.24 9.01
N ALA A 54 14.39 -0.97 10.29
CA ALA A 54 15.33 -1.32 11.36
C ALA A 54 15.58 -2.83 11.41
N ARG A 55 14.53 -3.66 11.31
CA ARG A 55 14.65 -5.13 11.26
C ARG A 55 15.43 -5.60 10.04
N ILE A 56 15.14 -5.05 8.86
CA ILE A 56 15.87 -5.36 7.62
C ILE A 56 17.35 -5.05 7.81
N LYS A 57 17.70 -3.89 8.41
CA LYS A 57 19.08 -3.51 8.67
C LYS A 57 19.79 -4.51 9.60
N THR A 58 19.17 -4.84 10.74
CA THR A 58 19.74 -5.83 11.68
C THR A 58 19.88 -7.22 11.06
N GLN A 59 18.94 -7.63 10.21
CA GLN A 59 19.04 -8.91 9.48
C GLN A 59 20.16 -8.90 8.44
N ILE A 60 20.41 -7.76 7.76
CA ILE A 60 21.55 -7.61 6.85
C ILE A 60 22.87 -7.78 7.62
N GLU A 61 23.04 -7.05 8.73
CA GLU A 61 24.23 -7.14 9.59
C GLU A 61 24.46 -8.59 10.06
N LYS A 62 23.40 -9.28 10.51
CA LYS A 62 23.48 -10.69 10.92
C LYS A 62 23.89 -11.62 9.78
N VAL A 63 23.37 -11.39 8.56
CA VAL A 63 23.74 -12.20 7.39
C VAL A 63 25.21 -11.97 7.03
N GLU A 64 25.69 -10.74 7.12
CA GLU A 64 27.10 -10.39 6.88
C GLU A 64 28.03 -11.06 7.90
N ASP A 65 27.70 -11.01 9.19
CA ASP A 65 28.47 -11.66 10.27
C ASP A 65 28.55 -13.18 10.07
N MET A 66 27.40 -13.84 9.86
CA MET A 66 27.32 -15.29 9.65
C MET A 66 28.04 -15.74 8.37
N THR A 67 28.03 -14.89 7.33
CA THR A 67 28.77 -15.17 6.09
C THR A 67 30.28 -15.01 6.32
N GLY A 68 30.72 -14.10 7.19
CA GLY A 68 32.13 -13.94 7.56
C GLY A 68 32.70 -15.11 8.35
N ASP A 69 31.94 -15.66 9.30
CA ASP A 69 32.37 -16.77 10.16
C ASP A 69 32.53 -18.11 9.39
N MET A 70 31.84 -18.27 8.25
CA MET A 70 31.90 -19.45 7.38
C MET A 70 31.69 -20.80 8.10
N ASP A 71 30.97 -20.84 9.23
CA ASP A 71 30.70 -22.09 9.96
C ASP A 71 29.68 -22.95 9.20
N PRO A 72 30.05 -24.14 8.67
CA PRO A 72 29.14 -24.99 7.92
C PRO A 72 27.89 -25.40 8.70
N LYS A 73 27.95 -25.41 10.03
CA LYS A 73 26.79 -25.75 10.89
C LYS A 73 25.71 -24.68 10.84
N THR A 74 26.05 -23.45 10.45
CA THR A 74 25.12 -22.32 10.39
C THR A 74 24.51 -22.11 9.01
N ASN A 75 24.99 -22.80 7.97
CA ASN A 75 24.55 -22.62 6.58
C ASN A 75 23.02 -22.71 6.40
N PHE A 76 22.36 -23.67 7.05
CA PHE A 76 20.91 -23.80 6.97
C PHE A 76 20.20 -22.57 7.59
N ALA A 77 20.65 -22.14 8.78
CA ALA A 77 20.10 -20.96 9.43
C ALA A 77 20.36 -19.69 8.59
N LEU A 78 21.53 -19.59 7.95
CA LEU A 78 21.86 -18.50 7.04
C LEU A 78 20.88 -18.45 5.85
N ILE A 79 20.60 -19.58 5.21
CA ILE A 79 19.63 -19.67 4.10
C ILE A 79 18.23 -19.22 4.53
N VAL A 80 17.77 -19.66 5.70
CA VAL A 80 16.46 -19.27 6.25
C VAL A 80 16.41 -17.77 6.50
N ILE A 81 17.44 -17.19 7.14
CA ILE A 81 17.51 -15.75 7.42
C ILE A 81 17.58 -14.94 6.12
N GLN A 82 18.38 -15.37 5.14
CA GLN A 82 18.46 -14.71 3.83
C GLN A 82 17.12 -14.74 3.08
N THR A 83 16.41 -15.87 3.12
CA THR A 83 15.10 -16.02 2.46
C THR A 83 14.06 -15.09 3.10
N GLU A 84 14.03 -15.02 4.44
CA GLU A 84 13.11 -14.12 5.15
C GLU A 84 13.47 -12.65 4.90
N LEU A 85 14.77 -12.32 4.89
CA LEU A 85 15.23 -10.98 4.54
C LEU A 85 14.79 -10.56 3.13
N GLU A 86 14.90 -11.45 2.15
CA GLU A 86 14.40 -11.18 0.79
C GLU A 86 12.87 -11.02 0.74
N ARG A 87 12.13 -11.75 1.57
CA ARG A 87 10.67 -11.58 1.71
C ARG A 87 10.31 -10.17 2.19
N TYR A 88 10.94 -9.67 3.25
CA TYR A 88 10.71 -8.30 3.73
C TYR A 88 11.06 -7.25 2.68
N LYS A 89 12.24 -7.40 2.06
CA LYS A 89 12.69 -6.51 0.98
C LYS A 89 11.72 -6.51 -0.21
N PHE A 90 11.23 -7.67 -0.61
CA PHE A 90 10.25 -7.80 -1.70
C PHE A 90 8.96 -7.06 -1.36
N LEU A 91 8.37 -7.31 -0.18
CA LEU A 91 7.13 -6.66 0.25
C LEU A 91 7.27 -5.14 0.27
N MET A 92 8.34 -4.63 0.88
CA MET A 92 8.57 -3.19 0.97
C MET A 92 8.76 -2.54 -0.40
N ARG A 93 9.58 -3.13 -1.28
CA ARG A 93 9.78 -2.60 -2.64
C ARG A 93 8.51 -2.70 -3.49
N SER A 94 7.77 -3.79 -3.37
CA SER A 94 6.53 -3.99 -4.14
C SER A 94 5.44 -3.00 -3.70
N PHE A 95 5.31 -2.75 -2.38
CA PHE A 95 4.43 -1.72 -1.84
C PHE A 95 4.78 -0.32 -2.39
N LEU A 96 6.05 0.08 -2.25
CA LEU A 96 6.50 1.40 -2.73
C LEU A 96 6.33 1.56 -4.25
N ARG A 97 6.57 0.51 -5.03
CA ARG A 97 6.34 0.52 -6.49
C ARG A 97 4.86 0.67 -6.83
N ALA A 98 3.96 0.00 -6.11
CA ALA A 98 2.52 0.14 -6.33
C ALA A 98 2.06 1.58 -6.07
N ARG A 99 2.54 2.19 -4.98
CA ARG A 99 2.26 3.60 -4.65
C ARG A 99 2.79 4.55 -5.70
N LEU A 100 4.06 4.38 -6.08
CA LEU A 100 4.71 5.21 -7.09
C LEU A 100 3.97 5.14 -8.42
N ALA A 101 3.54 3.96 -8.86
CA ALA A 101 2.77 3.80 -10.09
C ALA A 101 1.45 4.58 -10.07
N LYS A 102 0.75 4.63 -8.92
CA LYS A 102 -0.46 5.45 -8.76
C LYS A 102 -0.13 6.94 -8.77
N ILE A 103 0.91 7.34 -8.05
CA ILE A 103 1.38 8.74 -8.00
C ILE A 103 1.74 9.23 -9.40
N ASP A 104 2.49 8.45 -10.18
CA ASP A 104 2.89 8.83 -11.55
C ASP A 104 1.69 8.94 -12.48
N LYS A 105 0.72 8.04 -12.34
CA LYS A 105 -0.49 8.04 -13.19
C LYS A 105 -1.37 9.26 -12.94
N HIS A 106 -1.53 9.67 -11.67
CA HIS A 106 -2.44 10.74 -11.27
C HIS A 106 -1.73 11.83 -10.45
N THR A 107 -0.54 12.27 -10.88
CA THR A 107 0.32 13.18 -10.09
C THR A 107 -0.38 14.50 -9.75
N LEU A 108 -1.00 15.15 -10.74
CA LEU A 108 -1.74 16.40 -10.53
C LEU A 108 -2.90 16.24 -9.55
N HIS A 109 -3.61 15.11 -9.59
CA HIS A 109 -4.70 14.81 -8.68
C HIS A 109 -4.20 14.77 -7.23
N TYR A 110 -3.15 13.99 -6.94
CA TYR A 110 -2.62 13.87 -5.58
C TYR A 110 -1.99 15.16 -5.04
N LEU A 111 -1.53 16.06 -5.92
CA LEU A 111 -1.01 17.37 -5.53
C LEU A 111 -2.09 18.46 -5.40
N SER A 112 -3.32 18.21 -5.87
CA SER A 112 -4.37 19.23 -6.01
C SER A 112 -4.96 19.72 -4.69
N SER A 113 -5.10 18.87 -3.68
CA SER A 113 -5.68 19.20 -2.37
C SER A 113 -4.76 18.82 -1.22
N GLN A 114 -4.92 19.46 -0.06
CA GLN A 114 -4.14 19.11 1.13
C GLN A 114 -4.46 17.69 1.61
N GLU A 115 -5.73 17.31 1.63
CA GLU A 115 -6.20 15.97 2.03
C GLU A 115 -5.53 14.87 1.20
N LEU A 116 -5.36 15.08 -0.11
CA LEU A 116 -4.69 14.12 -0.97
C LEU A 116 -3.17 14.13 -0.75
N ARG A 117 -2.56 15.30 -0.51
CA ARG A 117 -1.13 15.40 -0.17
C ARG A 117 -0.79 14.67 1.12
N ASP A 118 -1.69 14.69 2.11
CA ASP A 118 -1.51 14.02 3.39
C ASP A 118 -1.47 12.48 3.27
N ARG A 119 -1.94 11.92 2.14
CA ARG A 119 -1.83 10.48 1.86
C ARG A 119 -0.43 10.05 1.44
N LEU A 120 0.45 10.99 1.08
CA LEU A 120 1.81 10.70 0.61
C LEU A 120 2.79 10.75 1.78
N SER A 121 3.79 9.88 1.76
CA SER A 121 4.96 10.08 2.62
C SER A 121 5.69 11.38 2.25
N PRO A 122 6.49 11.96 3.16
CA PRO A 122 7.29 13.15 2.84
C PRO A 122 8.21 12.96 1.62
N THR A 123 8.77 11.76 1.46
CA THR A 123 9.63 11.41 0.33
C THR A 123 8.82 11.31 -0.96
N GLU A 124 7.64 10.68 -0.92
CA GLU A 124 6.71 10.59 -2.06
C GLU A 124 6.22 11.97 -2.49
N LEU A 125 5.88 12.85 -1.55
CA LEU A 125 5.45 14.22 -1.85
C LEU A 125 6.56 15.03 -2.51
N SER A 126 7.79 14.94 -1.99
CA SER A 126 8.97 15.55 -2.61
C SER A 126 9.21 15.00 -4.03
N TYR A 127 9.07 13.69 -4.21
CA TYR A 127 9.19 13.05 -5.51
C TYR A 127 8.12 13.57 -6.49
N ALA A 128 6.84 13.52 -6.11
CA ALA A 128 5.71 13.93 -6.95
C ALA A 128 5.82 15.40 -7.36
N THR A 129 6.22 16.28 -6.43
CA THR A 129 6.42 17.70 -6.72
C THR A 129 7.52 17.94 -7.75
N LYS A 130 8.66 17.24 -7.61
CA LYS A 130 9.77 17.35 -8.57
C LYS A 130 9.40 16.76 -9.93
N HIS A 131 8.74 15.61 -9.93
CA HIS A 131 8.27 14.95 -11.15
C HIS A 131 7.30 15.85 -11.93
N GLN A 132 6.32 16.44 -11.24
CA GLN A 132 5.36 17.37 -11.85
C GLN A 132 6.05 18.62 -12.42
N ALA A 133 7.02 19.19 -11.70
CA ALA A 133 7.77 20.34 -12.19
C ALA A 133 8.56 20.02 -13.47
N LEU A 134 9.19 18.84 -13.54
CA LEU A 134 9.92 18.38 -14.72
C LEU A 134 8.98 18.21 -15.92
N LEU A 135 7.84 17.52 -15.73
CA LEU A 135 6.85 17.34 -16.80
C LEU A 135 6.26 18.66 -17.27
N HIS A 136 5.91 19.55 -16.35
CA HIS A 136 5.37 20.87 -16.69
C HIS A 136 6.38 21.69 -17.50
N ASN A 137 7.65 21.74 -17.07
CA ASN A 137 8.70 22.43 -17.82
C ASN A 137 8.92 21.81 -19.21
N HIS A 138 8.87 20.48 -19.31
CA HIS A 138 8.95 19.79 -20.59
C HIS A 138 7.81 20.20 -21.51
N TYR A 139 6.55 20.11 -21.06
CA TYR A 139 5.38 20.48 -21.85
C TYR A 139 5.36 21.96 -22.24
N LEU A 140 5.70 22.86 -21.32
CA LEU A 140 5.90 24.29 -21.62
C LEU A 140 6.92 24.50 -22.73
N SER A 141 8.11 23.93 -22.60
CA SER A 141 9.19 24.11 -23.57
C SER A 141 8.90 23.45 -24.92
N SER A 142 8.17 22.34 -24.94
CA SER A 142 7.90 21.57 -26.14
C SER A 142 6.74 22.09 -26.96
N PHE A 143 5.64 22.52 -26.33
CA PHE A 143 4.44 22.95 -27.08
C PHE A 143 3.56 23.97 -26.36
N LEU A 144 3.36 23.91 -25.04
CA LEU A 144 2.40 24.78 -24.37
C LEU A 144 2.79 26.26 -24.46
N ALA A 145 4.09 26.60 -24.55
CA ALA A 145 4.51 27.99 -24.78
C ALA A 145 3.99 28.60 -26.10
N SER A 146 3.63 27.76 -27.08
CA SER A 146 3.02 28.20 -28.34
C SER A 146 1.50 28.43 -28.24
N PHE A 147 0.87 27.96 -27.16
CA PHE A 147 -0.57 28.08 -26.96
C PHE A 147 -0.92 29.44 -26.33
N PRO A 148 -2.14 29.96 -26.56
CA PRO A 148 -2.66 31.11 -25.81
C PRO A 148 -2.60 30.85 -24.30
N GLN A 149 -2.35 31.89 -23.50
CA GLN A 149 -2.14 31.76 -22.04
C GLN A 149 -3.24 30.99 -21.31
N GLN A 150 -4.48 31.06 -21.80
CA GLN A 150 -5.62 30.36 -21.21
C GLN A 150 -5.53 28.83 -21.33
N LEU A 151 -4.79 28.32 -22.32
CA LEU A 151 -4.65 26.89 -22.63
C LEU A 151 -3.28 26.32 -22.19
N GLN A 152 -2.46 27.11 -21.50
CA GLN A 152 -1.13 26.66 -21.05
C GLN A 152 -1.20 25.83 -19.75
N ASN A 153 -2.31 25.93 -19.01
CA ASN A 153 -2.48 25.26 -17.72
C ASN A 153 -3.17 23.90 -17.92
N LEU A 154 -2.60 22.85 -17.32
CA LEU A 154 -3.12 21.48 -17.39
C LEU A 154 -4.04 21.11 -16.21
N ASN A 155 -4.32 22.06 -15.33
CA ASN A 155 -5.20 21.93 -14.18
C ASN A 155 -6.48 22.79 -14.34
N ASP A 156 -6.85 23.11 -15.59
CA ASP A 156 -8.05 23.87 -15.85
C ASP A 156 -9.31 23.07 -15.44
N THR A 157 -10.27 23.78 -14.88
CA THR A 157 -11.58 23.27 -14.45
C THR A 157 -12.73 24.03 -15.14
N ALA A 158 -12.43 24.79 -16.20
CA ALA A 158 -13.43 25.49 -16.98
C ALA A 158 -14.46 24.52 -17.59
N GLY A 159 -15.74 24.93 -17.60
CA GLY A 159 -16.80 24.17 -18.26
C GLY A 159 -17.27 22.89 -17.56
N ASN A 160 -17.09 22.79 -16.23
CA ASN A 160 -17.41 21.60 -15.43
C ASN A 160 -16.65 20.33 -15.83
N ILE A 161 -15.57 20.47 -16.61
CA ILE A 161 -14.68 19.37 -16.98
C ILE A 161 -13.33 19.65 -16.35
N SER A 162 -12.93 18.79 -15.42
CA SER A 162 -11.59 18.83 -14.84
C SER A 162 -10.60 18.23 -15.83
N MET A 163 -9.55 18.95 -16.20
CA MET A 163 -8.42 18.40 -16.95
C MET A 163 -7.52 17.50 -16.09
N ILE A 164 -7.69 17.52 -14.76
CA ILE A 164 -6.94 16.67 -13.83
C ILE A 164 -7.51 15.25 -13.92
N ASP A 165 -6.73 14.34 -14.49
CA ASP A 165 -7.03 12.91 -14.47
C ASP A 165 -6.96 12.36 -13.04
N SER A 166 -7.96 11.57 -12.66
CA SER A 166 -8.15 11.07 -11.30
C SER A 166 -8.45 9.57 -11.29
N PRO A 167 -8.16 8.86 -10.19
CA PRO A 167 -8.47 7.45 -10.07
C PRO A 167 -9.96 7.17 -10.27
N ASP A 168 -10.28 6.11 -11.01
CA ASP A 168 -11.66 5.65 -11.18
C ASP A 168 -12.14 4.94 -9.91
N LEU A 169 -12.96 5.66 -9.13
CA LEU A 169 -13.53 5.16 -7.88
C LEU A 169 -14.63 4.11 -8.11
N ASP A 170 -15.16 3.95 -9.32
CA ASP A 170 -16.16 2.93 -9.64
C ASP A 170 -15.53 1.62 -10.16
N THR A 171 -14.20 1.53 -10.14
CA THR A 171 -13.46 0.28 -10.35
C THR A 171 -13.94 -0.80 -9.37
N ALA A 172 -14.21 -2.00 -9.88
CA ALA A 172 -14.57 -3.15 -9.06
C ALA A 172 -13.37 -3.67 -8.25
N VAL A 173 -13.58 -3.94 -6.97
CA VAL A 173 -12.58 -4.49 -6.04
C VAL A 173 -13.10 -5.75 -5.37
N PHE A 174 -12.17 -6.58 -4.90
CA PHE A 174 -12.48 -7.72 -4.03
C PHE A 174 -12.25 -7.30 -2.58
N ILE A 175 -13.28 -7.50 -1.76
CA ILE A 175 -13.18 -7.29 -0.31
C ILE A 175 -13.52 -8.58 0.44
N ARG A 176 -12.90 -8.76 1.60
CA ARG A 176 -13.24 -9.79 2.57
C ARG A 176 -13.82 -9.14 3.81
N MET A 177 -15.00 -9.59 4.21
CA MET A 177 -15.68 -9.09 5.40
C MET A 177 -14.96 -9.56 6.66
N LEU A 178 -14.73 -8.64 7.59
CA LEU A 178 -14.13 -8.92 8.91
C LEU A 178 -15.19 -8.97 10.02
N ARG A 179 -16.41 -8.49 9.73
CA ARG A 179 -17.56 -8.46 10.63
C ARG A 179 -18.84 -8.71 9.86
N ASP A 180 -19.84 -9.28 10.54
CA ASP A 180 -21.18 -9.46 9.99
C ASP A 180 -21.83 -8.08 9.81
N LYS A 181 -22.22 -7.76 8.58
CA LYS A 181 -22.80 -6.45 8.23
C LYS A 181 -23.56 -6.53 6.91
N ASP A 182 -24.64 -5.76 6.82
CA ASP A 182 -25.30 -5.51 5.54
C ASP A 182 -24.44 -4.60 4.66
N VAL A 183 -24.08 -5.09 3.48
CA VAL A 183 -23.24 -4.40 2.51
C VAL A 183 -24.11 -3.77 1.45
N TYR A 184 -24.11 -2.44 1.41
CA TYR A 184 -24.69 -1.65 0.32
C TYR A 184 -23.67 -1.50 -0.80
N GLY A 185 -24.05 -1.90 -2.03
CA GLY A 185 -23.25 -1.75 -3.23
C GLY A 185 -24.01 -1.02 -4.32
N LYS A 186 -23.39 0.01 -4.89
CA LYS A 186 -23.88 0.65 -6.12
C LYS A 186 -23.70 -0.29 -7.30
N GLY A 187 -24.79 -0.76 -7.88
CA GLY A 187 -24.75 -1.62 -9.06
C GLY A 187 -24.71 -0.83 -10.36
N THR A 188 -24.62 -1.56 -11.48
CA THR A 188 -24.80 -0.96 -12.82
C THR A 188 -26.27 -0.77 -13.13
N ASP A 189 -27.10 -1.78 -12.83
CA ASP A 189 -28.54 -1.77 -13.16
C ASP A 189 -29.42 -1.40 -11.95
N ALA A 190 -29.03 -1.83 -10.75
CA ALA A 190 -29.73 -1.54 -9.51
C ALA A 190 -28.77 -1.55 -8.32
N ASP A 191 -29.04 -0.70 -7.34
CA ASP A 191 -28.35 -0.75 -6.06
C ASP A 191 -28.85 -1.94 -5.25
N ILE A 192 -27.93 -2.65 -4.61
CA ILE A 192 -28.22 -3.87 -3.85
C ILE A 192 -27.67 -3.70 -2.44
N THR A 193 -28.47 -4.12 -1.45
CA THR A 193 -27.99 -4.37 -0.09
C THR A 193 -28.00 -5.86 0.14
N LEU A 194 -26.87 -6.43 0.52
CA LEU A 194 -26.73 -7.87 0.76
C LEU A 194 -26.28 -8.12 2.21
N PRO A 195 -26.88 -9.07 2.94
CA PRO A 195 -26.37 -9.46 4.25
C PRO A 195 -25.08 -10.26 4.07
N ALA A 196 -23.95 -9.75 4.56
CA ALA A 196 -22.67 -10.42 4.47
C ALA A 196 -22.16 -10.83 5.85
N THR A 197 -21.54 -12.01 5.91
CA THR A 197 -20.99 -12.59 7.13
C THR A 197 -19.47 -12.49 7.15
N ASN A 198 -18.86 -12.59 8.33
CA ASN A 198 -17.42 -12.60 8.51
C ASN A 198 -16.77 -13.73 7.69
N GLY A 199 -15.82 -13.36 6.84
CA GLY A 199 -15.12 -14.25 5.93
C GLY A 199 -15.66 -14.25 4.51
N ASP A 200 -16.86 -13.69 4.26
CA ASP A 200 -17.41 -13.58 2.91
C ASP A 200 -16.54 -12.68 2.03
N VAL A 201 -16.35 -13.10 0.78
CA VAL A 201 -15.62 -12.34 -0.24
C VAL A 201 -16.60 -11.77 -1.23
N LEU A 202 -16.59 -10.45 -1.40
CA LEU A 202 -17.53 -9.72 -2.24
C LEU A 202 -16.79 -8.95 -3.35
N ILE A 203 -17.45 -8.82 -4.49
CA ILE A 203 -17.01 -7.94 -5.59
C ILE A 203 -17.95 -6.76 -5.64
N ILE A 204 -17.42 -5.57 -5.36
CA ILE A 204 -18.21 -4.33 -5.34
C ILE A 204 -17.36 -3.17 -5.87
N ARG A 205 -18.01 -2.06 -6.25
CA ARG A 205 -17.29 -0.84 -6.64
C ARG A 205 -16.52 -0.27 -5.46
N TRP A 206 -15.30 0.22 -5.71
CA TRP A 206 -14.46 0.84 -4.68
C TRP A 206 -15.18 2.00 -3.97
N SER A 207 -15.98 2.79 -4.69
CA SER A 207 -16.79 3.88 -4.14
C SER A 207 -17.76 3.43 -3.04
N SER A 208 -18.21 2.17 -3.07
CA SER A 208 -19.03 1.56 -2.02
C SER A 208 -18.16 0.85 -0.96
N ALA A 209 -17.05 0.25 -1.38
CA ALA A 209 -16.14 -0.49 -0.49
C ALA A 209 -15.34 0.40 0.46
N LYS A 210 -14.90 1.57 -0.01
CA LYS A 210 -13.91 2.45 0.63
C LYS A 210 -14.21 2.69 2.11
N HIS A 211 -15.42 3.16 2.42
CA HIS A 211 -15.81 3.44 3.79
C HIS A 211 -15.76 2.19 4.70
N MET A 212 -16.10 1.01 4.18
CA MET A 212 -16.04 -0.23 4.96
C MET A 212 -14.59 -0.66 5.24
N VAL A 213 -13.70 -0.41 4.28
CA VAL A 213 -12.27 -0.67 4.43
C VAL A 213 -11.64 0.32 5.41
N ASP A 214 -11.96 1.61 5.31
CA ASP A 214 -11.44 2.66 6.19
C ASP A 214 -11.86 2.44 7.66
N VAL A 215 -13.09 1.99 7.89
CA VAL A 215 -13.61 1.65 9.24
C VAL A 215 -13.03 0.33 9.77
N GLY A 216 -12.48 -0.52 8.91
CA GLY A 216 -11.96 -1.85 9.26
C GLY A 216 -13.05 -2.92 9.40
N ASP A 217 -14.21 -2.73 8.79
CA ASP A 217 -15.26 -3.76 8.70
C ASP A 217 -14.97 -4.77 7.57
N ALA A 218 -14.15 -4.38 6.59
CA ALA A 218 -13.67 -5.23 5.51
C ALA A 218 -12.19 -4.94 5.21
N GLU A 219 -11.52 -5.87 4.54
CA GLU A 219 -10.18 -5.65 3.98
C GLU A 219 -10.17 -5.98 2.49
N LEU A 220 -9.27 -5.35 1.75
CA LEU A 220 -9.03 -5.67 0.35
C LEU A 220 -8.25 -6.99 0.24
N VAL A 221 -8.57 -7.78 -0.79
CA VAL A 221 -7.89 -9.05 -1.11
C VAL A 221 -7.23 -9.00 -2.48
#